data_AF-A0A088C9M0-F1
#
_entry.id   AF-A0A088C9M0-F1
#
_cell.length_a   1.000
_cell.length_b   1.000
_cell.length_c   1.000
_cell.angle_alpha   90.00
_cell.angle_beta   90.00
_cell.angle_gamma   90.00
#
_symmetry.space_group_name_H-M   'P 1'
#
loop_
_entity.id
_entity.type
_entity.pdbx_description
1 polymer ?
#
loop_
_entity_poly.entity_id
_entity_poly.type
_entity_poly.pdbx_seq_one_letter_code
_entity_poly.pdbx_strand_id
1 'polypeptide(L)'
;LYAVRQKFYELLVNCIPPESILKKLLAELLKKLDSDLKHEICHWAAHYEHKMRLGSKSIFHLEAFVAKFMSIYKEFLVATFG
;
A
#
# COMPACT_ATOMS: atom_id res chain seq x y z
N LEU A 1 5.30 10.27 3.01
CA LEU A 1 5.88 9.23 2.12
C LEU A 1 7.34 8.89 2.45
N TYR A 2 8.24 9.88 2.65
CA TYR A 2 9.68 9.65 2.87
C TYR A 2 10.02 8.60 3.95
N ALA A 3 9.39 8.68 5.13
CA ALA A 3 9.61 7.71 6.21
C ALA A 3 9.20 6.27 5.84
N VAL A 4 8.16 6.11 5.00
CA VAL A 4 7.70 4.79 4.56
C VAL A 4 8.68 4.19 3.56
N ARG A 5 9.20 5.01 2.64
CA ARG A 5 10.26 4.61 1.70
C ARG A 5 11.47 4.04 2.43
N GLN A 6 11.94 4.67 3.51
CA GLN A 6 13.06 4.16 4.32
C GLN A 6 12.76 2.77 4.89
N LYS A 7 11.56 2.57 5.46
CA LYS A 7 11.14 1.27 5.97
C LYS A 7 11.06 0.20 4.88
N PHE A 8 10.59 0.54 3.68
CA PHE A 8 10.62 -0.40 2.56
C PHE A 8 12.04 -0.77 2.16
N TYR A 9 12.98 0.19 2.12
CA TYR A 9 14.38 -0.13 1.88
C TYR A 9 14.94 -1.08 2.94
N GLU A 10 14.69 -0.83 4.23
CA GLU A 10 15.12 -1.74 5.31
C GLU A 10 14.59 -3.16 5.08
N LEU A 11 13.30 -3.32 4.78
CA LEU A 11 12.70 -4.64 4.56
C LEU A 11 13.28 -5.34 3.32
N LEU A 12 13.44 -4.61 2.21
CA LEU A 12 13.96 -5.16 0.96
C LEU A 12 15.45 -5.55 1.07
N VAL A 13 16.26 -4.75 1.77
CA VAL A 13 17.67 -5.05 2.04
C VAL A 13 17.82 -6.32 2.90
N ASN A 14 16.87 -6.58 3.80
CA ASN A 14 16.79 -7.82 4.58
C ASN A 14 16.17 -9.00 3.80
N CYS A 15 16.15 -8.93 2.46
CA CYS A 15 15.65 -9.98 1.57
C CYS A 15 14.19 -10.41 1.81
N ILE A 16 13.35 -9.52 2.34
CA ILE A 16 11.92 -9.81 2.50
C ILE A 16 11.23 -9.64 1.14
N PRO A 17 10.50 -10.65 0.64
CA PRO A 17 9.81 -10.56 -0.65
C PRO A 17 8.79 -9.40 -0.67
N PRO A 18 8.77 -8.59 -1.73
CA PRO A 18 7.91 -7.41 -1.80
C PRO A 18 6.42 -7.76 -1.82
N GLU A 19 6.03 -8.93 -2.34
CA GLU A 19 4.66 -9.44 -2.28
C GLU A 19 4.22 -9.70 -0.83
N SER A 20 5.13 -10.24 -0.01
CA SER A 20 4.89 -10.47 1.41
C SER A 20 4.73 -9.15 2.17
N ILE A 21 5.56 -8.15 1.84
CA ILE A 21 5.46 -6.79 2.40
C ILE A 21 4.08 -6.21 2.08
N LEU A 22 3.68 -6.24 0.81
CA LEU A 22 2.40 -5.68 0.36
C LEU A 22 1.21 -6.38 1.02
N LYS A 23 1.19 -7.72 1.03
CA LYS A 23 0.11 -8.52 1.65
C LYS A 23 -0.01 -8.25 3.15
N LYS A 24 1.12 -8.21 3.86
CA LYS A 24 1.11 -7.96 5.30
C LYS A 24 0.66 -6.54 5.62
N LEU A 25 1.14 -5.56 4.85
CA LEU A 25 0.72 -4.17 4.98
C LEU A 25 -0.79 -4.03 4.73
N LEU A 26 -1.31 -4.60 3.64
CA LEU A 26 -2.73 -4.60 3.33
C LEU A 26 -3.55 -5.22 4.47
N ALA A 27 -3.16 -6.39 4.96
CA ALA A 27 -3.88 -7.07 6.04
C ALA A 27 -3.96 -6.23 7.33
N GLU A 28 -2.89 -5.50 7.68
CA GLU A 28 -2.92 -4.61 8.85
C GLU A 28 -3.73 -3.33 8.60
N LEU A 29 -3.73 -2.81 7.37
CA LEU A 29 -4.55 -1.64 7.00
C LEU A 29 -6.05 -1.99 7.04
N LEU A 30 -6.47 -3.13 6.48
CA LEU A 30 -7.88 -3.53 6.41
C LEU A 30 -8.55 -3.70 7.78
N LYS A 31 -7.77 -3.94 8.86
CA LYS A 31 -8.29 -4.01 10.23
C LYS A 31 -8.80 -2.66 10.74
N LYS A 32 -8.35 -1.56 10.15
CA LYS A 32 -8.62 -0.18 10.61
C LYS A 32 -9.55 0.60 9.68
N LEU A 33 -10.05 -0.02 8.61
CA LEU A 33 -10.87 0.64 7.59
C LEU A 33 -12.32 0.20 7.68
N ASP A 34 -13.23 1.06 7.20
CA ASP A 34 -14.63 0.73 6.99
C ASP A 34 -14.83 -0.11 5.73
N SER A 35 -15.97 -0.80 5.64
CA SER A 35 -16.28 -1.75 4.56
C SER A 35 -16.12 -1.16 3.16
N ASP A 36 -16.53 0.09 2.95
CA ASP A 36 -16.46 0.76 1.66
C ASP A 36 -15.01 1.02 1.23
N LEU A 37 -14.18 1.50 2.16
CA LEU A 37 -12.74 1.70 1.93
C LEU A 37 -12.01 0.37 1.68
N LYS A 38 -12.39 -0.71 2.38
CA LYS A 38 -11.75 -2.02 2.20
C LYS A 38 -11.81 -2.49 0.76
N HIS A 39 -12.95 -2.29 0.09
CA HIS A 39 -13.11 -2.72 -1.29
C HIS A 39 -12.16 -1.97 -2.23
N GLU A 40 -12.12 -0.64 -2.12
CA GLU A 40 -11.26 0.19 -2.97
C GLU A 40 -9.77 -0.09 -2.71
N ILE A 41 -9.35 -0.20 -1.44
CA ILE A 41 -7.95 -0.46 -1.10
C ILE A 41 -7.52 -1.86 -1.57
N CYS A 42 -8.38 -2.88 -1.47
CA CYS A 42 -8.11 -4.21 -2.01
C CYS A 42 -7.92 -4.19 -3.53
N HIS A 43 -8.76 -3.44 -4.26
CA HIS A 43 -8.62 -3.29 -5.72
C HIS A 43 -7.24 -2.71 -6.09
N TRP A 44 -6.84 -1.61 -5.44
CA TRP A 44 -5.53 -1.01 -5.70
C TRP A 44 -4.36 -1.91 -5.29
N ALA A 45 -4.47 -2.63 -4.17
CA ALA A 45 -3.44 -3.58 -3.76
C ALA A 45 -3.22 -4.67 -4.83
N ALA A 46 -4.31 -5.26 -5.35
CA ALA A 46 -4.23 -6.26 -6.42
C ALA A 46 -3.62 -5.67 -7.71
N HIS A 47 -3.99 -4.44 -8.07
CA HIS A 47 -3.42 -3.74 -9.22
C HIS A 47 -1.90 -3.56 -9.10
N TYR A 48 -1.41 -3.05 -7.96
CA TYR A 48 0.02 -2.84 -7.75
C TYR A 48 0.79 -4.17 -7.59
N GLU A 49 0.20 -5.20 -6.96
CA GLU A 49 0.79 -6.54 -6.89
C GLU A 49 0.99 -7.14 -8.29
N HIS A 50 -0.02 -7.02 -9.16
CA HIS A 50 0.08 -7.51 -10.53
C HIS A 50 1.18 -6.78 -11.31
N LYS A 51 1.21 -5.44 -11.25
CA LYS A 51 2.24 -4.66 -11.94
C LYS A 51 3.65 -4.92 -11.43
N MET A 52 3.80 -5.17 -10.13
CA MET A 52 5.07 -5.54 -9.52
C MET A 52 5.63 -6.85 -10.09
N ARG A 53 4.77 -7.82 -10.39
CA ARG A 53 5.15 -9.09 -11.01
C ARG A 53 5.59 -8.97 -12.48
N LEU A 54 5.24 -7.88 -13.16
CA LEU A 54 5.58 -7.65 -14.57
C LEU A 54 7.01 -7.10 -14.78
N GLY A 55 7.87 -7.09 -13.76
CA GLY A 55 9.32 -6.87 -13.91
C GLY A 55 9.83 -5.44 -13.71
N SER A 56 8.99 -4.54 -13.18
CA SER A 56 9.41 -3.20 -12.76
C SER A 56 9.95 -3.22 -11.32
N LYS A 57 10.79 -2.23 -10.95
CA LYS A 57 11.40 -2.19 -9.60
C LYS A 57 10.29 -2.22 -8.53
N SER A 58 10.31 -3.26 -7.69
CA SER A 58 9.26 -3.55 -6.70
C SER A 58 8.98 -2.38 -5.74
N ILE A 59 10.02 -1.66 -5.35
CA ILE A 59 9.90 -0.50 -4.46
C ILE A 59 8.98 0.60 -5.02
N PHE A 60 8.96 0.82 -6.35
CA PHE A 60 8.07 1.82 -6.95
C PHE A 60 6.60 1.43 -6.80
N HIS A 61 6.28 0.14 -6.89
CA HIS A 61 4.91 -0.34 -6.72
C HIS A 61 4.47 -0.28 -5.27
N LEU A 62 5.35 -0.64 -4.33
CA LEU A 62 5.09 -0.50 -2.90
C LEU A 62 4.82 0.96 -2.51
N GLU A 63 5.64 1.88 -3.01
CA GLU A 63 5.45 3.31 -2.77
C GLU A 63 4.19 3.85 -3.42
N ALA A 64 3.90 3.45 -4.66
CA ALA A 64 2.70 3.87 -5.37
C ALA A 64 1.43 3.39 -4.66
N PHE A 65 1.42 2.15 -4.16
CA PHE A 65 0.31 1.65 -3.34
C PHE A 65 0.10 2.49 -2.08
N VAL A 66 1.16 2.77 -1.32
CA VAL A 66 1.06 3.59 -0.11
C VAL A 66 0.61 5.02 -0.43
N ALA A 67 1.15 5.63 -1.47
CA ALA A 67 0.74 6.96 -1.91
C ALA A 67 -0.74 6.98 -2.29
N LYS A 68 -1.22 5.96 -3.02
CA LYS A 68 -2.63 5.83 -3.40
C LYS A 68 -3.53 5.63 -2.18
N PHE A 69 -3.14 4.77 -1.24
CA PHE A 69 -3.83 4.60 0.04
C PHE A 69 -3.91 5.91 0.82
N MET A 70 -2.80 6.65 0.94
CA MET A 70 -2.76 7.93 1.65
C MET A 70 -3.69 8.97 1.01
N SER A 71 -3.80 9.01 -0.33
CA SER A 71 -4.74 9.91 -1.03
C SER A 71 -6.18 9.57 -0.70
N ILE A 72 -6.57 8.30 -0.89
CA ILE A 72 -7.94 7.82 -0.63
C ILE A 72 -8.31 8.06 0.84
N TYR A 73 -7.41 7.71 1.76
CA TYR A 73 -7.67 7.88 3.18
C TYR A 73 -7.78 9.35 3.58
N LYS A 74 -6.96 10.24 2.99
CA LYS A 74 -7.07 11.69 3.22
C LYS A 74 -8.42 12.22 2.71
N GLU A 75 -8.84 11.84 1.50
CA GLU A 75 -10.13 12.23 0.93
C GLU A 75 -11.29 11.76 1.81
N PHE A 76 -11.24 10.52 2.30
CA PHE A 76 -12.22 10.00 3.24
C PHE A 76 -12.28 10.80 4.55
N LEU A 77 -11.13 11.12 5.15
CA LEU A 77 -11.08 11.91 6.38
C LEU A 77 -11.67 13.31 6.18
N VAL A 78 -11.37 13.95 5.05
CA VAL A 78 -11.93 15.27 4.72
C VAL A 78 -13.45 15.16 4.47
N ALA A 79 -13.93 14.13 3.78
CA ALA A 79 -15.36 13.95 3.55
C ALA A 79 -16.16 13.61 4.83
N THR A 80 -15.53 12.92 5.79
CA THR A 80 -16.21 12.44 7.00
C THR A 80 -16.16 13.45 8.14
N PHE A 81 -15.07 14.22 8.25
CA PHE A 81 -14.79 15.10 9.39
C PHE A 81 -14.47 16.56 9.00
N GLY A 82 -14.37 16.85 7.70
CA GLY A 82 -14.10 18.18 7.17
C GLY A 82 -15.35 19.01 6.92
#